data_AF-A0A4R3MZ94-F1
#
_entry.id   AF-A0A4R3MZ94-F1
#
_cell.length_a   1.000
_cell.length_b   1.000
_cell.length_c   1.000
_cell.angle_alpha   90.00
_cell.angle_beta   90.00
_cell.angle_gamma   90.00
#
_symmetry.space_group_name_H-M   'P 1'
#
loop_
_entity.id
_entity.type
_entity.pdbx_description
1 polymer ?
#
loop_
_entity_poly.entity_id
_entity_poly.type
_entity_poly.pdbx_seq_one_letter_code
_entity_poly.pdbx_strand_id
1 'polypeptide(L)'
;MMLLIPVWGIILGTILFLFVFILCKKAKQYHLASLITFLFSILVIAYGYIIVRGFEGFGYLLLGVGILFPGIVGTIWIPKRAKKHTNQSSFNQRDKILLFTLPVLFLGTISLMLLWG
;
A
#
# COMPACT_ATOMS: atom_id res chain seq x y z
N MET A 1 17.37 14.71 -1.42
CA MET A 1 15.89 14.61 -1.33
C MET A 1 15.33 13.45 -2.15
N MET A 2 15.79 13.22 -3.38
CA MET A 2 15.28 12.15 -4.26
C MET A 2 15.40 10.71 -3.71
N LEU A 3 16.42 10.41 -2.89
CA LEU A 3 16.60 9.09 -2.25
C LEU A 3 15.54 8.75 -1.18
N LEU A 4 14.82 9.75 -0.63
CA LEU A 4 13.78 9.53 0.38
C LEU A 4 12.43 9.16 -0.25
N ILE A 5 12.22 9.50 -1.52
CA ILE A 5 10.98 9.22 -2.28
C ILE A 5 10.62 7.72 -2.26
N PRO A 6 11.54 6.77 -2.52
CA PRO A 6 11.19 5.35 -2.43
C PRO A 6 10.85 4.91 -1.00
N VAL A 7 11.45 5.52 0.03
CA VAL A 7 11.10 5.24 1.44
C VAL A 7 9.66 5.64 1.74
N TRP A 8 9.25 6.83 1.29
CA TRP A 8 7.86 7.28 1.36
C TRP A 8 6.90 6.37 0.59
N GLY A 9 7.32 5.91 -0.60
CA GLY A 9 6.57 4.93 -1.39
C GLY A 9 6.35 3.60 -0.64
N ILE A 10 7.37 3.08 0.05
CA ILE A 10 7.26 1.86 0.85
C ILE A 10 6.27 2.05 2.02
N ILE A 11 6.33 3.19 2.70
CA ILE A 11 5.42 3.51 3.81
C ILE A 11 3.97 3.57 3.29
N LEU A 12 3.73 4.34 2.23
CA LEU A 12 2.41 4.46 1.61
C LEU A 12 1.88 3.11 1.11
N GLY A 13 2.71 2.33 0.43
CA GLY A 13 2.34 1.00 -0.05
C GLY A 13 2.03 0.03 1.09
N THR A 14 2.74 0.13 2.22
CA THR A 14 2.49 -0.73 3.38
C THR A 14 1.16 -0.38 4.04
N ILE A 15 0.86 0.91 4.20
CA ILE A 15 -0.42 1.39 4.75
C ILE A 15 -1.58 0.94 3.85
N LEU A 16 -1.45 1.13 2.53
CA LEU A 16 -2.45 0.74 1.56
C LEU A 16 -2.65 -0.78 1.54
N PHE A 17 -1.56 -1.56 1.53
CA PHE A 17 -1.62 -3.01 1.60
C PHE A 17 -2.34 -3.49 2.86
N LEU A 18 -2.02 -2.94 4.04
CA LEU A 18 -2.68 -3.31 5.30
C LEU A 18 -4.16 -2.95 5.30
N PHE A 19 -4.52 -1.78 4.77
CA PHE A 19 -5.91 -1.35 4.68
C PHE A 19 -6.73 -2.30 3.82
N VAL A 20 -6.25 -2.60 2.61
CA VAL A 20 -6.91 -3.53 1.70
C VAL A 20 -6.90 -4.95 2.27
N PHE A 21 -5.82 -5.38 2.93
CA PHE A 21 -5.74 -6.69 3.58
C PHE A 21 -6.82 -6.88 4.64
N ILE A 22 -7.09 -5.85 5.47
CA ILE A 22 -8.15 -5.90 6.47
C ILE A 22 -9.54 -5.94 5.82
N LEU A 23 -9.75 -5.18 4.74
CA LEU A 23 -11.00 -5.24 3.96
C LEU A 23 -11.22 -6.63 3.37
N CYS A 24 -10.20 -7.20 2.74
CA CYS A 24 -10.22 -8.54 2.15
C CYS A 24 -10.38 -9.65 3.18
N LYS A 25 -9.96 -9.44 4.43
CA LYS A 25 -10.17 -10.37 5.54
C LYS A 25 -11.67 -10.64 5.79
N LYS A 26 -12.55 -9.66 5.56
CA LYS A 26 -14.02 -9.87 5.62
C LYS A 26 -14.53 -10.79 4.50
N ALA A 27 -13.93 -10.69 3.31
CA ALA A 27 -14.34 -11.45 2.12
C ALA A 27 -13.60 -12.80 1.97
N LYS A 28 -12.66 -13.14 2.88
CA LYS A 28 -11.73 -14.29 2.78
C LYS A 28 -10.84 -14.30 1.52
N GLN A 29 -10.82 -13.23 0.74
CA GLN A 29 -10.08 -13.11 -0.52
C GLN A 29 -8.76 -12.37 -0.31
N TYR A 30 -7.84 -12.97 0.44
CA TYR A 30 -6.57 -12.32 0.83
C TYR A 30 -5.68 -11.93 -0.36
N HIS A 31 -5.78 -12.62 -1.49
CA HIS A 31 -5.01 -12.34 -2.71
C HIS A 31 -5.32 -10.97 -3.32
N LEU A 32 -6.55 -10.46 -3.12
CA LEU A 32 -6.95 -9.16 -3.65
C LEU A 32 -6.16 -8.01 -3.03
N ALA A 33 -5.68 -8.14 -1.80
CA ALA A 33 -4.92 -7.10 -1.12
C ALA A 33 -3.63 -6.76 -1.86
N SER A 34 -2.88 -7.79 -2.27
CA SER A 34 -1.66 -7.58 -3.05
C SER A 34 -1.97 -7.04 -4.45
N LEU A 35 -2.99 -7.60 -5.11
CA LEU A 35 -3.37 -7.21 -6.47
C LEU A 35 -3.79 -5.73 -6.55
N ILE A 36 -4.58 -5.25 -5.58
CA ILE A 36 -4.97 -3.84 -5.50
C ILE A 36 -3.76 -2.94 -5.25
N THR A 37 -2.86 -3.34 -4.36
CA THR A 37 -1.63 -2.58 -4.08
C THR A 37 -0.72 -2.48 -5.32
N PHE A 38 -0.65 -3.57 -6.09
CA PHE A 38 0.07 -3.62 -7.37
C PHE A 38 -0.59 -2.73 -8.43
N LEU A 39 -1.91 -2.78 -8.58
CA LEU A 39 -2.65 -1.89 -9.49
C LEU A 39 -2.44 -0.42 -9.12
N PHE A 40 -2.46 -0.11 -7.82
CA PHE A 40 -2.25 1.24 -7.33
C PHE A 40 -0.85 1.76 -7.67
N SER A 41 0.18 0.92 -7.51
CA SER A 41 1.54 1.24 -7.95
C SER A 41 1.60 1.58 -9.45
N ILE A 42 0.95 0.77 -10.31
CA ILE A 42 0.88 1.03 -11.75
C ILE A 42 0.19 2.36 -12.05
N LEU A 43 -0.92 2.66 -11.37
CA LEU A 43 -1.62 3.95 -11.53
C LEU A 43 -0.74 5.13 -11.16
N VAL A 44 0.02 5.04 -10.07
CA VAL A 44 0.96 6.11 -9.65
C VAL A 44 2.07 6.30 -10.68
N ILE A 45 2.63 5.21 -11.22
CA ILE A 45 3.66 5.27 -12.26
C ILE A 45 3.09 5.88 -13.55
N ALA A 46 1.91 5.44 -13.97
CA ALA A 46 1.23 5.94 -15.16
C ALA A 46 0.88 7.43 -15.02
N TYR A 47 0.42 7.86 -13.84
CA TYR A 47 0.17 9.27 -13.53
C TYR A 47 1.45 10.10 -13.67
N GLY A 48 2.55 9.65 -13.06
CA GLY A 48 3.86 10.31 -13.17
C GLY A 48 4.36 10.43 -14.61
N TYR A 49 4.17 9.36 -15.40
CA TYR A 49 4.61 9.31 -16.79
C TYR A 49 3.76 10.15 -17.74
N ILE A 50 2.43 10.12 -17.59
CA ILE A 50 1.49 10.77 -18.52
C ILE A 50 1.27 12.23 -18.16
N ILE A 51 1.04 12.55 -16.89
CA ILE A 51 0.58 13.86 -16.44
C ILE A 51 1.74 14.76 -16.01
N VAL A 52 2.59 14.29 -15.09
CA VAL A 52 3.66 15.11 -14.53
C VAL A 52 4.79 15.30 -15.54
N ARG A 53 5.24 14.20 -16.17
CA ARG A 53 6.32 14.17 -17.17
C ARG A 53 7.65 14.74 -16.63
N GLY A 54 8.72 14.63 -17.43
CA GLY A 54 10.04 15.18 -17.09
C GLY A 54 10.69 14.54 -15.86
N PHE A 55 11.59 15.30 -15.21
CA PHE A 55 12.37 14.83 -14.07
C PHE A 55 11.54 14.61 -12.80
N GLU A 56 10.48 15.41 -12.59
CA GLU A 56 9.54 15.21 -11.49
C GLU A 56 8.72 13.93 -11.66
N GLY A 57 8.34 13.58 -12.90
CA GLY A 57 7.71 12.29 -13.22
C GLY A 57 8.55 11.08 -12.83
N PHE A 58 9.89 11.19 -12.83
CA PHE A 58 10.79 10.14 -12.36
C PHE A 58 10.66 9.90 -10.85
N GLY A 59 10.35 10.94 -10.07
CA GLY A 59 10.02 10.81 -8.65
C GLY A 59 8.81 9.91 -8.41
N TYR A 60 7.75 10.06 -9.22
CA TYR A 60 6.57 9.20 -9.16
C TYR A 60 6.87 7.75 -9.55
N LEU A 61 7.82 7.53 -10.45
CA LEU A 61 8.30 6.18 -10.78
C LEU A 61 8.98 5.54 -9.57
N LEU A 62 9.89 6.26 -8.90
CA LEU A 62 10.53 5.79 -7.66
C LEU A 62 9.53 5.54 -6.53
N LEU A 63 8.53 6.41 -6.40
CA LEU A 63 7.45 6.28 -5.42
C LEU A 63 6.60 5.04 -5.72
N GLY A 64 6.20 4.87 -6.98
CA GLY A 64 5.46 3.71 -7.46
C GLY A 64 6.20 2.40 -7.22
N VAL A 65 7.51 2.35 -7.50
CA VAL A 65 8.37 1.20 -7.19
C VAL A 65 8.40 0.91 -5.69
N GLY A 66 8.47 1.95 -4.86
CA GLY A 66 8.36 1.83 -3.41
C GLY A 66 7.03 1.21 -2.96
N ILE A 67 5.90 1.61 -3.56
CA ILE A 67 4.57 1.03 -3.29
C ILE A 67 4.48 -0.43 -3.74
N LEU A 68 5.19 -0.78 -4.80
CA LEU A 68 5.18 -2.12 -5.39
C LEU A 68 5.83 -3.16 -4.45
N PHE A 69 6.84 -2.74 -3.68
CA PHE A 69 7.57 -3.58 -2.73
C PHE A 69 6.66 -4.29 -1.70
N PRO A 70 5.83 -3.60 -0.90
CA PRO A 70 4.91 -4.24 0.03
C PRO A 70 3.84 -5.11 -0.67
N GLY A 71 3.48 -4.82 -1.92
CA GLY A 71 2.64 -5.70 -2.73
C GLY A 71 3.30 -7.06 -2.98
N ILE A 72 4.54 -7.06 -3.49
CA ILE A 72 5.31 -8.30 -3.74
C ILE A 72 5.50 -9.10 -2.44
N VAL A 73 5.96 -8.43 -1.38
CA VAL A 73 6.17 -9.05 -0.07
C VAL A 73 4.87 -9.63 0.46
N GLY A 74 3.76 -8.90 0.31
CA GLY A 74 2.42 -9.32 0.64
C GLY A 74 2.00 -10.61 -0.08
N THR A 75 2.21 -10.70 -1.40
CA THR A 75 1.91 -11.91 -2.18
C THR A 75 2.60 -13.15 -1.65
N ILE A 76 3.85 -13.02 -1.21
CA ILE A 76 4.65 -14.14 -0.67
C ILE A 76 4.18 -14.51 0.75
N TRP A 77 3.77 -13.52 1.55
CA TRP A 77 3.33 -13.73 2.93
C TRP A 77 1.92 -14.28 3.08
N ILE A 78 0.99 -13.88 2.20
CA ILE A 78 -0.40 -14.31 2.20
C ILE A 78 -0.56 -15.84 2.21
N PRO A 79 0.02 -16.63 1.28
CA PRO A 79 -0.17 -18.09 1.25
C PRO A 79 0.40 -18.79 2.48
N LYS A 80 1.49 -18.25 3.07
CA LYS A 80 2.08 -18.77 4.32
C LYS A 80 1.16 -18.57 5.51
N ARG A 81 0.44 -17.45 5.58
CA ARG A 81 -0.52 -17.16 6.66
C ARG A 81 -1.91 -17.74 6.41
N ALA A 82 -2.36 -17.85 5.17
CA ALA A 82 -3.64 -18.44 4.80
C ALA A 82 -3.75 -19.91 5.25
N LYS A 83 -2.66 -20.70 5.15
CA LYS A 83 -2.60 -22.07 5.70
C LYS A 83 -2.75 -22.14 7.23
N LYS A 84 -2.41 -21.06 7.95
CA LYS A 84 -2.47 -21.00 9.42
C LYS A 84 -3.79 -20.42 9.93
N HIS A 85 -4.52 -19.66 9.10
CA HIS A 85 -5.71 -18.90 9.50
C HIS A 85 -7.05 -19.60 9.28
N THR A 86 -7.06 -20.83 8.75
CA THR A 86 -8.28 -21.62 8.52
C THR A 86 -9.08 -21.87 9.81
N ASN A 87 -8.47 -21.72 11.00
CA ASN A 87 -9.11 -21.94 12.30
C ASN A 87 -9.41 -20.67 13.13
N GLN A 88 -9.09 -19.46 12.64
CA GLN A 88 -9.14 -18.25 13.49
C GLN A 88 -9.57 -16.99 12.73
N SER A 89 -10.61 -17.13 11.91
CA SER A 89 -11.24 -16.06 11.12
C SER A 89 -12.18 -15.16 11.95
N SER A 90 -11.82 -14.79 13.19
CA SER A 90 -12.59 -13.77 13.90
C SER A 90 -12.02 -12.38 13.58
N PHE A 91 -12.86 -11.55 12.98
CA PHE A 91 -12.59 -10.13 12.77
C PHE A 91 -12.45 -9.48 14.17
N ASN A 92 -11.23 -9.10 14.55
CA ASN A 92 -10.92 -8.71 15.92
C ASN A 92 -11.19 -7.21 16.12
N GLN A 93 -11.45 -6.74 17.35
CA GLN A 93 -11.67 -5.31 17.63
C GLN A 93 -10.52 -4.42 17.13
N ARG A 94 -9.29 -4.95 17.13
CA ARG A 94 -8.10 -4.28 16.57
C ARG A 94 -8.21 -4.03 15.06
N ASP A 95 -8.85 -4.94 14.31
CA ASP A 95 -9.05 -4.78 12.86
C ASP A 95 -10.02 -3.61 12.57
N LYS A 96 -11.04 -3.39 13.43
CA LYS A 96 -11.94 -2.22 13.31
C LYS A 96 -11.21 -0.90 13.52
N ILE A 97 -10.36 -0.84 14.55
CA ILE A 97 -9.59 0.37 14.87
C ILE A 97 -8.62 0.65 13.73
N LEU A 98 -7.85 -0.35 13.29
CA LEU A 98 -6.93 -0.22 12.16
C LEU A 98 -7.63 0.23 10.88
N LEU A 99 -8.83 -0.29 10.57
CA LEU A 99 -9.60 0.11 9.40
C LEU A 99 -9.92 1.62 9.40
N PHE A 100 -10.15 2.21 10.57
CA PHE A 100 -10.42 3.64 10.71
C PHE A 100 -9.13 4.47 10.78
N THR A 101 -8.10 3.98 11.46
CA THR A 101 -6.83 4.70 11.65
C THR A 101 -5.93 4.71 10.40
N LEU A 102 -5.93 3.64 9.62
CA LEU A 102 -5.11 3.53 8.40
C LEU A 102 -5.39 4.61 7.34
N PRO A 103 -6.64 4.94 6.97
CA PRO A 103 -6.89 6.04 6.03
C PRO A 103 -6.47 7.40 6.59
N VAL A 104 -6.59 7.62 7.90
CA VAL A 104 -6.08 8.85 8.55
C VAL A 104 -4.56 8.93 8.44
N LEU A 105 -3.85 7.83 8.70
CA LEU A 105 -2.40 7.77 8.53
C LEU A 105 -1.98 7.98 7.06
N PHE A 106 -2.71 7.41 6.11
CA PHE A 106 -2.45 7.56 4.69
C PHE A 106 -2.56 9.03 4.25
N LEU A 107 -3.64 9.71 4.64
CA LEU A 107 -3.84 11.13 4.39
C LEU A 107 -2.79 11.98 5.11
N GLY A 108 -2.41 11.60 6.33
CA GLY A 108 -1.34 12.23 7.10
C GLY A 108 -0.01 12.18 6.36
N THR A 109 0.38 11.00 5.85
CA THR A 109 1.63 10.84 5.10
C THR A 109 1.65 11.63 3.79
N ILE A 110 0.53 11.74 3.09
CA ILE A 110 0.43 12.58 1.89
C ILE A 110 0.55 14.06 2.26
N SER A 111 -0.15 14.50 3.30
CA SER A 111 -0.13 15.89 3.77
C SER A 111 1.26 16.30 4.22
N LEU A 112 1.97 15.43 4.92
CA LEU A 112 3.33 15.67 5.40
C LEU A 112 4.32 15.71 4.24
N MET A 113 4.14 14.86 3.22
CA MET A 113 4.94 14.89 1.99
C MET A 113 4.72 16.19 1.19
N LEU A 114 3.49 16.72 1.14
CA LEU A 114 3.18 18.01 0.52
C LEU A 114 3.76 19.22 1.28
N LEU A 115 3.91 19.10 2.60
CA LEU A 115 4.43 20.17 3.46
C LEU A 115 5.96 20.24 3.47
N TRP A 116 6.64 19.14 3.18
CA TRP A 116 8.10 19.00 3.20
C TRP A 116 8.75 18.78 1.82
N GLY A 117 7.94 18.61 0.77
CA GLY A 117 8.37 18.51 -0.63
C GLY A 117 8.35 19.86 -1.31
#